data_AF-A0A7G2MLI3-F1
#
_entry.id   AF-A0A7G2MLI3-F1
#
_cell.length_a   1.000
_cell.length_b   1.000
_cell.length_c   1.000
_cell.angle_alpha   90.00
_cell.angle_beta   90.00
_cell.angle_gamma   90.00
#
_symmetry.space_group_name_H-M   'P 1'
#
loop_
_entity.id
_entity.type
_entity.pdbx_description
1 polymer ?
#
loop_
_entity_poly.entity_id
_entity_poly.type
_entity_poly.pdbx_seq_one_letter_code
_entity_poly.pdbx_strand_id
1 'polypeptide(L)'
;MEKRYCVLVACMMAFLCLLFACQKDDGVMGGEDTRLPIDLSGEIDQVMLSRVNDGGFCDKDVIGVYIVDYEGGKPGELKLEGNRASNVQFTYNEANNKWSGAYDIYWKDSKTPIDVYGYYPWNS
;
A
#
# COMPACT_ATOMS: atom_id res chain seq x y z
N MET A 1 10.29 -16.59 55.58
CA MET A 1 9.04 -16.58 54.77
C MET A 1 9.03 -15.50 53.69
N GLU A 2 9.73 -14.38 53.86
CA GLU A 2 9.65 -13.22 52.96
C GLU A 2 10.23 -13.44 51.55
N LYS A 3 11.32 -14.20 51.40
CA LYS A 3 11.92 -14.47 50.08
C LYS A 3 11.00 -15.25 49.13
N ARG A 4 10.10 -16.08 49.66
CA ARG A 4 9.11 -16.84 48.87
C ARG A 4 7.98 -15.95 48.37
N TYR A 5 7.58 -14.95 49.14
CA TYR A 5 6.59 -13.94 48.72
C TYR A 5 7.15 -13.04 47.62
N CYS A 6 8.42 -12.61 47.71
CA CYS A 6 9.04 -11.82 46.64
C CYS A 6 9.11 -12.57 45.29
N VAL A 7 9.42 -13.87 45.31
CA VAL A 7 9.45 -14.69 44.08
C VAL A 7 8.05 -14.89 43.50
N LEU A 8 7.04 -15.14 44.35
CA LEU A 8 5.65 -15.29 43.90
C LEU A 8 5.07 -13.98 43.33
N VAL A 9 5.40 -12.83 43.94
CA VAL A 9 4.99 -11.50 43.44
C VAL A 9 5.69 -11.18 42.11
N ALA A 10 6.97 -11.53 41.97
CA ALA A 10 7.71 -11.35 40.72
C ALA A 10 7.13 -12.22 39.58
N CYS A 11 6.78 -13.48 39.86
CA CYS A 11 6.12 -14.36 38.89
C CYS A 11 4.73 -13.85 38.47
N MET A 12 3.93 -13.33 39.41
CA MET A 12 2.62 -12.76 39.09
C MET A 12 2.70 -11.47 38.25
N MET A 13 3.67 -10.58 38.52
CA MET A 13 3.89 -9.40 37.69
C MET A 13 4.38 -9.75 36.28
N ALA A 14 5.28 -10.73 36.14
CA ALA A 14 5.73 -11.20 34.82
C ALA A 14 4.58 -11.79 34.00
N PHE A 15 3.65 -12.49 34.65
CA PHE A 15 2.45 -13.04 33.99
C PHE A 15 1.47 -11.95 33.57
N LEU A 16 1.34 -10.87 34.37
CA LEU A 16 0.50 -9.72 34.03
C LEU A 16 1.05 -8.92 32.83
N CYS A 17 2.38 -8.79 32.71
CA CYS A 17 3.02 -8.13 31.57
C CYS A 17 2.82 -8.89 30.25
N LEU A 18 2.73 -10.23 30.29
CA LEU A 18 2.46 -11.05 29.11
C LEU A 18 1.02 -10.90 28.59
N LEU A 19 0.07 -10.49 29.43
CA LEU A 19 -1.32 -10.25 29.03
C LEU A 19 -1.53 -8.94 28.26
N PHE A 20 -0.61 -7.97 28.37
CA PHE A 20 -0.65 -6.70 27.64
C PHE A 20 0.17 -6.69 26.34
N ALA A 21 0.94 -7.75 26.06
CA ALA A 21 1.76 -7.82 24.85
C ALA A 21 0.96 -8.10 23.56
N CYS A 22 -0.35 -8.36 23.67
CA CYS A 22 -1.26 -8.50 22.54
C CYS A 22 -2.25 -7.33 22.49
N GLN A 23 -1.75 -6.10 22.62
CA GLN A 23 -2.55 -4.97 22.14
C GLN A 23 -2.44 -4.94 20.62
N LYS A 24 -3.58 -5.20 19.97
CA LYS A 24 -3.76 -4.95 18.56
C LYS A 24 -3.61 -3.44 18.37
N ASP A 25 -2.63 -3.05 17.56
CA ASP A 25 -2.41 -1.66 17.19
C ASP A 25 -3.55 -1.26 16.25
N ASP A 26 -4.70 -0.92 16.82
CA ASP A 26 -5.79 -0.31 16.09
C ASP A 26 -5.37 1.14 15.86
N GLY A 27 -4.58 1.33 14.80
CA GLY A 27 -4.10 2.64 14.37
C GLY A 27 -5.23 3.65 14.45
N VAL A 28 -4.92 4.81 15.04
CA VAL A 28 -5.85 5.92 15.25
C VAL A 28 -6.41 6.37 13.91
N MET A 29 -7.56 5.82 13.54
CA MET A 29 -8.38 6.32 12.44
C MET A 29 -9.23 7.45 13.00
N GLY A 30 -8.68 8.67 12.96
CA GLY A 30 -9.44 9.89 13.18
C GLY A 30 -10.62 9.93 12.22
N GLY A 31 -11.81 10.23 12.74
CA GLY A 31 -13.04 10.24 11.96
C GLY A 31 -13.10 11.40 10.98
N GLU A 32 -13.15 11.09 9.69
CA GLU A 32 -13.94 11.68 8.61
C GLU A 32 -13.59 10.89 7.33
N ASP A 33 -14.60 10.31 6.67
CA ASP A 33 -14.53 9.33 5.57
C ASP A 33 -13.53 8.17 5.76
N THR A 34 -14.02 7.03 6.27
CA THR A 34 -13.24 5.83 6.61
C THR A 34 -12.51 5.14 5.44
N ARG A 35 -12.53 5.70 4.23
CA ARG A 35 -11.89 5.13 3.04
C ARG A 35 -10.55 5.80 2.78
N LEU A 36 -9.48 5.03 2.88
CA LEU A 36 -8.13 5.46 2.55
C LEU A 36 -7.89 5.34 1.04
N PRO A 37 -7.54 6.42 0.31
CA PRO A 37 -7.17 6.33 -1.09
C PRO A 37 -5.79 5.67 -1.25
N ILE A 38 -5.60 5.00 -2.38
CA ILE A 38 -4.32 4.47 -2.84
C ILE A 38 -3.65 5.57 -3.67
N ASP A 39 -2.52 6.08 -3.17
CA ASP A 39 -1.70 7.05 -3.90
C ASP A 39 -0.56 6.32 -4.62
N LEU A 40 -0.33 6.66 -5.89
CA LEU A 40 0.72 6.07 -6.71
C LEU A 40 1.82 7.09 -6.96
N SER A 41 3.05 6.68 -6.62
CA SER A 41 4.27 7.40 -6.94
C SER A 41 5.20 6.46 -7.70
N GLY A 42 5.92 6.96 -8.70
CA GLY A 42 6.88 6.17 -9.44
C GLY A 42 7.86 7.06 -10.19
N GLU A 43 9.12 6.68 -10.11
CA GLU A 43 10.24 7.28 -10.84
C GLU A 43 10.86 6.18 -11.70
N ILE A 44 11.32 6.53 -12.91
CA ILE A 44 12.13 5.64 -13.74
C ILE A 44 13.48 6.30 -13.94
N ASP A 45 14.54 5.62 -13.51
CA ASP A 45 15.91 5.95 -13.87
C ASP A 45 16.35 5.07 -15.04
N GLN A 46 16.62 5.68 -16.20
CA GLN A 46 17.07 4.98 -17.40
C GLN A 46 18.58 5.17 -17.60
N VAL A 47 19.34 4.08 -17.54
CA VAL A 47 20.78 4.09 -17.86
C VAL A 47 20.98 4.17 -19.38
N MET A 48 21.37 5.34 -19.88
CA MET A 48 21.60 5.56 -21.32
C MET A 48 23.06 5.35 -21.72
N LEU A 49 23.29 4.46 -22.68
CA LEU A 49 24.65 4.05 -23.08
C LEU A 49 25.29 4.89 -24.21
N SER A 50 24.55 5.73 -24.95
CA SER A 50 25.16 6.43 -26.11
C SER A 50 24.56 7.78 -26.55
N ARG A 51 23.59 8.39 -25.84
CA ARG A 51 22.96 9.67 -26.23
C ARG A 51 22.58 10.52 -25.01
N VAL A 52 22.48 11.85 -25.19
CA VAL A 52 21.86 12.79 -24.22
C VAL A 52 20.37 12.43 -24.04
N ASN A 53 19.85 12.44 -22.80
CA ASN A 53 18.41 12.27 -22.54
C ASN A 53 17.86 13.34 -21.56
N ASP A 54 16.56 13.61 -21.69
CA ASP A 54 15.67 14.01 -20.59
C ASP A 54 15.04 12.70 -20.07
N GLY A 55 15.77 11.95 -19.24
CA GLY A 55 15.35 10.63 -18.79
C GLY A 55 14.20 10.68 -17.79
N GLY A 56 13.16 9.87 -18.00
CA GLY A 56 12.03 9.73 -17.09
C GLY A 56 10.69 9.81 -17.80
N PHE A 57 9.62 9.95 -17.02
CA PHE A 57 8.30 10.30 -17.51
C PHE A 57 8.22 11.81 -17.78
N CYS A 58 7.46 12.21 -18.80
CA CYS A 58 7.19 13.60 -19.14
C CYS A 58 5.77 14.01 -18.70
N ASP A 59 5.55 15.31 -18.49
CA ASP A 59 4.22 15.83 -18.16
C ASP A 59 3.16 15.28 -19.12
N LYS A 60 2.06 14.77 -18.55
CA LYS A 60 0.92 14.15 -19.23
C LYS A 60 1.16 12.77 -19.83
N ASP A 61 2.28 12.11 -19.52
CA ASP A 61 2.38 10.67 -19.74
C ASP A 61 1.22 9.93 -19.07
N VAL A 62 0.68 8.92 -19.73
CA VAL A 62 -0.46 8.15 -19.22
C VAL A 62 -0.09 6.68 -19.11
N ILE A 63 -0.33 6.11 -17.94
CA ILE A 63 -0.21 4.67 -17.67
C ILE A 63 -1.58 4.06 -17.43
N GLY A 64 -1.69 2.75 -17.69
CA GLY A 64 -2.81 1.95 -17.22
C GLY A 64 -2.42 1.14 -16.01
N VAL A 65 -3.28 1.15 -15.00
CA VAL A 65 -3.05 0.47 -13.73
C VAL A 65 -4.15 -0.54 -13.46
N TYR A 66 -3.73 -1.74 -13.10
CA TYR A 66 -4.58 -2.78 -12.53
C TYR A 66 -4.18 -3.01 -11.08
N ILE A 67 -5.18 -3.16 -10.20
CA ILE A 67 -4.96 -3.49 -8.79
C ILE A 67 -5.75 -4.75 -8.46
N VAL A 68 -5.05 -5.76 -7.96
CA VAL A 68 -5.58 -7.09 -7.67
C VAL A 68 -5.52 -7.34 -6.18
N ASP A 69 -6.66 -7.68 -5.57
CA ASP A 69 -6.72 -8.07 -4.16
C ASP A 69 -6.19 -9.49 -3.97
N TYR A 70 -5.57 -9.75 -2.82
CA TYR A 70 -5.33 -11.10 -2.37
C TYR A 70 -6.66 -11.76 -1.94
N GLU A 71 -6.79 -13.05 -2.24
CA GLU A 71 -7.95 -13.86 -1.89
C GLU A 71 -7.53 -15.02 -0.98
N GLY A 72 -8.11 -15.10 0.22
CA GLY A 72 -7.79 -16.17 1.17
C GLY A 72 -6.31 -16.23 1.59
N GLY A 73 -5.62 -15.08 1.60
CA GLY A 73 -4.19 -14.99 1.93
C GLY A 73 -3.24 -15.39 0.80
N LYS A 74 -3.75 -15.61 -0.42
CA LYS A 74 -2.94 -15.87 -1.62
C LYS A 74 -3.04 -14.70 -2.60
N PRO A 75 -2.00 -14.46 -3.42
CA PRO A 75 -2.09 -13.50 -4.50
C PRO A 75 -3.31 -13.77 -5.38
N GLY A 76 -4.06 -12.72 -5.73
CA GLY A 76 -5.16 -12.84 -6.66
C GLY A 76 -4.67 -13.04 -8.10
N GLU A 77 -5.59 -13.37 -9.00
CA GLU A 77 -5.29 -13.48 -10.43
C GLU A 77 -5.66 -12.17 -11.13
N LEU A 78 -4.71 -11.59 -11.88
CA LEU A 78 -4.97 -10.43 -12.73
C LEU A 78 -5.96 -10.80 -13.83
N LYS A 79 -7.11 -10.12 -13.84
CA LYS A 79 -8.16 -10.29 -14.86
C LYS A 79 -8.22 -9.06 -15.76
N LEU A 80 -8.88 -9.20 -16.91
CA LEU A 80 -9.17 -8.05 -17.77
C LEU A 80 -10.10 -7.05 -17.06
N GLU A 81 -11.11 -7.58 -16.37
CA GLU A 81 -12.14 -6.80 -15.67
C GLU A 81 -12.44 -7.40 -14.30
N GLY A 82 -13.02 -6.59 -13.41
CA GLY A 82 -13.49 -7.02 -12.09
C GLY A 82 -12.40 -7.13 -11.02
N ASN A 83 -11.18 -6.64 -11.30
CA ASN A 83 -10.20 -6.39 -10.25
C ASN A 83 -10.63 -5.16 -9.41
N ARG A 84 -9.91 -4.87 -8.31
CA ARG A 84 -10.14 -3.63 -7.53
C ARG A 84 -10.05 -2.39 -8.44
N ALA A 85 -9.11 -2.41 -9.36
CA ALA A 85 -8.98 -1.43 -10.41
C ALA A 85 -8.66 -2.16 -11.73
N SER A 86 -9.43 -1.90 -12.78
CA SER A 86 -9.24 -2.54 -14.10
C SER A 86 -8.95 -1.46 -15.14
N ASN A 87 -7.73 -1.50 -15.69
CA ASN A 87 -7.21 -0.55 -16.69
C ASN A 87 -7.41 0.95 -16.34
N VAL A 88 -7.20 1.32 -15.08
CA VAL A 88 -7.41 2.72 -14.64
C VAL A 88 -6.30 3.60 -15.19
N GLN A 89 -6.69 4.68 -15.87
CA GLN A 89 -5.75 5.68 -16.35
C GLN A 89 -5.15 6.45 -15.18
N PHE A 90 -3.83 6.64 -15.21
CA PHE A 90 -3.13 7.59 -14.38
C PHE A 90 -2.31 8.52 -15.27
N THR A 91 -2.46 9.82 -15.06
CA THR A 91 -1.72 10.86 -15.80
C THR A 91 -0.61 11.42 -14.92
N TYR A 92 0.60 11.49 -15.45
CA TYR A 92 1.75 12.06 -14.75
C TYR A 92 1.68 13.58 -14.77
N ASN A 93 1.86 14.17 -13.58
CA ASN A 93 2.06 15.60 -13.38
C ASN A 93 3.53 15.81 -13.01
N GLU A 94 4.32 16.30 -13.95
CA GLU A 94 5.77 16.46 -13.78
C GLU A 94 6.09 17.49 -12.71
N ALA A 95 5.36 18.60 -12.68
CA ALA A 95 5.58 19.70 -11.73
C ALA A 95 5.43 19.25 -10.26
N ASN A 96 4.60 18.23 -10.01
CA ASN A 96 4.34 17.69 -8.68
C ASN A 96 4.97 16.31 -8.47
N ASN A 97 5.65 15.73 -9.46
CA ASN A 97 6.16 14.35 -9.47
C ASN A 97 5.10 13.34 -8.98
N LYS A 98 3.88 13.43 -9.53
CA LYS A 98 2.72 12.67 -9.04
C LYS A 98 1.89 12.08 -10.17
N TRP A 99 1.41 10.86 -9.97
CA TRP A 99 0.40 10.24 -10.83
C TRP A 99 -1.00 10.54 -10.32
N SER A 100 -1.86 11.06 -11.19
CA SER A 100 -3.27 11.34 -10.86
C SER A 100 -4.18 10.38 -11.62
N GLY A 101 -4.92 9.56 -10.88
CA GLY A 101 -5.88 8.61 -11.44
C GLY A 101 -7.09 9.31 -12.06
N ALA A 102 -7.74 8.69 -13.05
CA ALA A 102 -9.03 9.15 -13.58
C ALA A 102 -10.13 9.16 -12.51
N TYR A 103 -9.97 8.36 -11.45
CA TYR A 103 -10.76 8.35 -10.24
C TYR A 103 -9.95 7.79 -9.07
N ASP A 104 -10.36 8.10 -7.85
CA ASP A 104 -9.75 7.57 -6.64
C ASP A 104 -10.02 6.07 -6.50
N ILE A 105 -8.97 5.31 -6.20
CA ILE A 105 -9.06 3.90 -5.85
C ILE A 105 -8.81 3.81 -4.34
N TYR A 106 -9.68 3.13 -3.61
CA TYR A 106 -9.57 3.03 -2.15
C TYR A 106 -9.08 1.66 -1.73
N TRP A 107 -8.39 1.59 -0.59
CA TRP A 107 -8.09 0.33 0.10
C TRP A 107 -9.40 -0.39 0.47
N LYS A 108 -9.39 -1.73 0.43
CA LYS A 108 -10.53 -2.55 0.88
C LYS A 108 -10.79 -2.37 2.36
N ASP A 109 -9.69 -2.51 3.10
CA ASP A 109 -9.54 -2.60 4.54
C ASP A 109 -8.03 -2.54 4.85
N SER A 110 -7.67 -2.59 6.13
CA SER A 110 -6.27 -2.51 6.60
C SER A 110 -5.50 -3.83 6.53
N LYS A 111 -6.07 -4.90 5.95
CA LYS A 111 -5.53 -6.26 6.07
C LYS A 111 -5.32 -6.96 4.75
N THR A 112 -6.04 -6.57 3.70
CA THR A 112 -5.99 -7.20 2.38
C THR A 112 -4.79 -6.67 1.60
N PRO A 113 -3.73 -7.47 1.36
CA PRO A 113 -2.66 -7.07 0.47
C PRO A 113 -3.17 -6.93 -0.97
N ILE A 114 -2.46 -6.15 -1.76
CA ILE A 114 -2.73 -5.96 -3.18
C ILE A 114 -1.46 -6.19 -4.00
N ASP A 115 -1.63 -6.65 -5.23
CA ASP A 115 -0.63 -6.54 -6.28
C ASP A 115 -1.03 -5.43 -7.25
N VAL A 116 -0.06 -4.61 -7.67
CA VAL A 116 -0.26 -3.47 -8.57
C VAL A 116 0.50 -3.73 -9.86
N TYR A 117 -0.20 -3.66 -10.99
CA TYR A 117 0.38 -3.85 -12.32
C TYR A 117 0.19 -2.56 -13.12
N GLY A 118 1.29 -1.97 -13.57
CA GLY A 118 1.29 -0.78 -14.42
C GLY A 118 1.86 -1.08 -15.81
N TYR A 119 1.34 -0.42 -16.82
CA TYR A 119 1.94 -0.43 -18.16
C TYR A 119 1.93 0.97 -18.79
N TYR A 120 2.93 1.22 -19.62
CA TYR A 120 3.12 2.45 -20.37
C TYR A 120 3.46 2.11 -21.85
N PRO A 121 2.95 2.87 -22.84
CA PRO A 121 1.91 3.89 -22.72
C PRO A 121 0.51 3.26 -22.55
N TRP A 122 -0.43 4.03 -22.00
CA TRP A 122 -1.83 3.59 -21.84
C TRP A 122 -2.50 3.27 -23.18
N ASN A 123 -3.34 2.22 -23.20
CA ASN A 123 -4.16 1.84 -24.34
C ASN A 123 -5.59 1.46 -23.90
N SER A 124 -6.58 1.87 -24.68
CA SER A 124 -8.02 1.66 -24.42
C SER A 124 -8.49 0.28 -24.80
#